data_AF-A0A6J7PJT5-F1
#
_entry.id   AF-A0A6J7PJT5-F1
#
_cell.length_a   1.000
_cell.length_b   1.000
_cell.length_c   1.000
_cell.angle_alpha   90.00
_cell.angle_beta   90.00
_cell.angle_gamma   90.00
#
_symmetry.space_group_name_H-M   'P 1'
#
loop_
_entity.id
_entity.type
_entity.pdbx_description
1 polymer ?
#
loop_
_entity_poly.entity_id
_entity_poly.type
_entity_poly.pdbx_seq_one_letter_code
_entity_poly.pdbx_strand_id
1 'polypeptide(L)'
;MIVFTVVGSFWLEVFLKVGVLKQVKRVALSIAPVAFLFIAWDKYAIAHGHWFFDRDQILGVYGPWCVPLEEYLFFIVVPIAALMTIEAVRKTKKHWHI
;
A
#
# COMPACT_ATOMS: atom_id res chain seq x y z
N MET A 1 1.15 -12.09 0.29
CA MET A 1 1.15 -11.00 1.30
C MET A 1 -0.06 -10.07 1.17
N ILE A 2 -0.32 -9.49 -0.02
CA ILE A 2 -1.33 -8.42 -0.21
C ILE A 2 -2.74 -8.82 0.23
N VAL A 3 -3.20 -10.00 -0.16
CA VAL A 3 -4.53 -10.52 0.26
C VAL A 3 -4.63 -10.60 1.78
N PHE A 4 -3.60 -11.11 2.45
CA PHE A 4 -3.55 -11.16 3.91
C PHE A 4 -3.66 -9.75 4.52
N THR A 5 -2.92 -8.77 3.99
CA THR A 5 -2.99 -7.37 4.45
C THR A 5 -4.37 -6.76 4.27
N VAL A 6 -5.03 -7.01 3.13
CA VAL A 6 -6.41 -6.53 2.89
C VAL A 6 -7.36 -7.15 3.91
N VAL A 7 -7.34 -8.48 4.05
CA VAL A 7 -8.23 -9.21 4.98
C VAL A 7 -7.99 -8.75 6.43
N GLY A 8 -6.74 -8.53 6.82
CA GLY A 8 -6.37 -8.13 8.17
C GLY A 8 -6.72 -6.68 8.53
N SER A 9 -6.94 -5.79 7.55
CA SER A 9 -7.15 -4.35 7.81
C SER A 9 -8.48 -3.80 7.32
N PHE A 10 -9.01 -4.25 6.17
CA PHE A 10 -10.18 -3.62 5.54
C PHE A 10 -11.48 -3.83 6.32
N TRP A 11 -11.55 -4.86 7.16
CA TRP A 11 -12.68 -5.04 8.07
C TRP A 11 -12.82 -3.87 9.06
N LEU A 12 -11.74 -3.14 9.39
CA LEU A 12 -11.78 -1.96 10.26
C LEU A 12 -12.60 -0.82 9.62
N GLU A 13 -12.55 -0.69 8.29
CA GLU A 13 -13.38 0.29 7.56
C GLU A 13 -14.87 -0.05 7.69
N VAL A 14 -15.24 -1.33 7.68
CA VAL A 14 -16.64 -1.77 7.75
C VAL A 14 -17.17 -1.74 9.18
N PHE A 15 -16.46 -2.36 10.12
CA PHE A 15 -16.91 -2.53 11.50
C PHE A 15 -16.71 -1.27 12.34
N LEU A 16 -15.51 -0.68 12.30
CA LEU A 16 -15.22 0.52 13.08
C LEU A 16 -15.57 1.80 12.31
N LYS A 17 -15.86 1.74 11.01
CA LYS A 17 -16.20 2.92 10.19
C LYS A 17 -15.11 3.99 10.26
N VAL A 18 -13.84 3.59 10.10
CA VAL A 18 -12.70 4.52 10.22
C VAL A 18 -12.70 5.60 9.13
N GLY A 19 -13.29 5.34 7.96
CA GLY A 19 -13.56 6.37 6.95
C GLY A 19 -12.35 6.73 6.11
N VAL A 20 -11.35 5.84 6.03
CA VAL A 20 -10.12 6.04 5.25
C VAL A 20 -10.46 5.99 3.76
N LEU A 21 -11.23 4.97 3.34
CA LEU A 21 -11.59 4.79 1.93
C LEU A 21 -12.52 5.89 1.40
N LYS A 22 -13.24 6.59 2.28
CA LYS A 22 -14.07 7.75 1.91
C LYS A 22 -13.23 8.99 1.60
N GLN A 23 -12.00 9.06 2.09
CA GLN A 23 -11.11 10.21 1.93
C GLN A 23 -10.09 10.01 0.81
N VAL A 24 -10.57 9.54 -0.35
CA VAL A 24 -9.73 9.15 -1.50
C VAL A 24 -8.67 10.20 -1.85
N LYS A 25 -9.04 11.49 -1.88
CA LYS A 25 -8.09 12.58 -2.19
C LYS A 25 -6.95 12.67 -1.17
N ARG A 26 -7.23 12.55 0.13
CA ARG A 26 -6.21 12.63 1.19
C ARG A 26 -5.32 11.40 1.18
N VAL A 27 -5.91 10.22 1.06
CA VAL A 27 -5.19 8.95 0.94
C VAL A 27 -4.26 8.99 -0.28
N ALA A 28 -4.78 9.37 -1.44
CA ALA A 28 -4.00 9.48 -2.66
C ALA A 28 -2.84 10.49 -2.52
N LEU A 29 -3.10 11.69 -1.99
CA LEU A 29 -2.05 12.70 -1.79
C LEU A 29 -0.98 12.26 -0.77
N SER A 30 -1.33 11.43 0.21
CA SER A 30 -0.37 10.90 1.18
C SER A 30 0.49 9.76 0.62
N ILE A 31 -0.10 8.91 -0.23
CA ILE A 31 0.57 7.69 -0.72
C ILE A 31 1.29 7.93 -2.04
N ALA A 32 0.66 8.65 -2.97
CA ALA A 32 1.16 8.76 -4.35
C ALA A 32 2.58 9.32 -4.47
N PRO A 33 3.01 10.37 -3.74
CA PRO A 33 4.38 10.87 -3.85
C PRO A 33 5.42 9.83 -3.44
N VAL A 34 5.15 9.11 -2.34
CA VAL A 34 6.05 8.09 -1.81
C VAL A 34 6.06 6.87 -2.71
N ALA A 35 4.89 6.37 -3.10
CA ALA A 35 4.76 5.24 -4.02
C ALA A 35 5.48 5.53 -5.34
N PHE A 36 5.33 6.72 -5.90
CA PHE A 36 6.01 7.12 -7.14
C PHE A 36 7.54 7.05 -7.01
N LEU A 37 8.11 7.60 -5.94
CA LEU A 37 9.54 7.59 -5.71
C LEU A 37 10.09 6.16 -5.58
N PHE A 38 9.41 5.30 -4.82
CA PHE A 38 9.87 3.93 -4.63
C PHE A 38 9.68 3.07 -5.88
N ILE A 39 8.59 3.22 -6.63
CA ILE A 39 8.42 2.51 -7.91
C ILE A 39 9.50 2.96 -8.93
N ALA A 40 9.82 4.25 -8.96
CA ALA A 40 10.88 4.75 -9.82
C ALA A 40 12.27 4.20 -9.40
N TRP A 41 12.49 4.04 -8.10
CA TRP A 41 13.67 3.40 -7.56
C TRP A 41 13.75 1.92 -7.93
N ASP A 42 12.66 1.17 -7.82
CA ASP A 42 12.61 -0.25 -8.19
C ASP A 42 12.93 -0.44 -9.66
N LYS A 43 12.33 0.37 -10.54
CA LYS A 43 12.70 0.42 -11.96
C LYS A 43 14.21 0.61 -12.12
N TYR A 44 14.78 1.60 -11.43
CA TYR A 44 16.20 1.90 -11.52
C TYR A 44 17.05 0.70 -11.10
N ALA A 45 16.71 0.05 -9.98
CA ALA A 45 17.41 -1.11 -9.45
C ALA A 45 17.33 -2.32 -10.39
N ILE A 46 16.17 -2.58 -10.99
CA ILE A 46 15.98 -3.64 -11.99
C ILE A 46 16.81 -3.35 -13.25
N ALA A 47 16.78 -2.11 -13.74
CA ALA A 47 17.50 -1.73 -14.95
C ALA A 47 19.03 -1.85 -14.82
N HIS A 48 19.56 -1.67 -13.60
CA HIS A 48 21.00 -1.82 -13.31
C HIS A 48 21.38 -3.22 -12.82
N GLY A 49 20.41 -4.14 -12.74
CA GLY A 49 20.64 -5.48 -12.22
C GLY A 49 21.04 -5.53 -10.74
N HIS A 50 20.73 -4.49 -9.97
CA HIS A 50 20.87 -4.52 -8.52
C HIS A 50 19.76 -5.35 -7.86
N TRP A 51 18.62 -5.48 -8.55
CA TRP A 51 17.45 -6.17 -8.05
C TRP A 51 16.77 -6.96 -9.16
N PHE A 52 16.22 -8.12 -8.82
CA PHE A 52 15.48 -8.97 -9.75
C PHE A 52 14.31 -9.64 -9.03
N PHE A 53 13.23 -9.86 -9.76
CA PHE A 53 12.08 -10.61 -9.27
C PHE A 53 12.13 -12.05 -9.79
N ASP A 54 11.96 -13.00 -8.89
CA ASP A 54 11.82 -14.41 -9.24
C ASP A 54 10.51 -14.61 -10.01
N ARG A 55 10.62 -15.14 -11.23
CA ARG A 55 9.49 -15.34 -12.14
C ARG A 55 8.51 -16.39 -11.64
N ASP A 56 8.97 -17.32 -10.81
CA ASP A 56 8.13 -18.37 -10.23
C ASP A 56 7.35 -17.89 -8.99
N GLN A 57 7.63 -16.68 -8.51
CA GLN A 57 7.01 -16.08 -7.32
C GLN A 57 6.14 -14.85 -7.64
N ILE A 58 6.07 -14.44 -8.90
CA ILE A 58 5.22 -13.34 -9.38
C ILE A 58 4.15 -13.87 -10.34
N LEU A 59 3.07 -13.13 -10.50
CA LEU A 59 1.96 -13.43 -11.41
C LEU A 59 2.33 -13.24 -12.89
N GLY A 60 3.51 -12.71 -13.18
CA GLY A 60 3.98 -12.40 -14.54
C GLY A 60 3.24 -11.23 -15.20
N VAL A 61 2.43 -10.47 -14.44
CA VAL A 61 1.76 -9.26 -14.90
C VAL A 61 2.63 -8.06 -14.60
N TYR A 62 2.98 -7.30 -15.62
CA TYR A 62 3.85 -6.14 -15.50
C TYR A 62 3.10 -4.84 -15.75
N GLY A 63 3.34 -3.85 -14.90
CA GLY A 63 2.87 -2.49 -15.07
C GLY A 63 3.81 -1.65 -15.94
N PRO A 64 3.69 -0.32 -15.86
CA PRO A 64 4.66 0.61 -16.45
C PRO A 64 6.11 0.27 -16.06
N TRP A 65 7.09 0.63 -16.90
CA TRP A 65 8.51 0.43 -16.58
C TRP A 65 8.94 -1.02 -16.26
N CYS A 66 8.16 -2.03 -16.67
CA CYS A 66 8.45 -3.45 -16.46
C CYS A 66 8.58 -3.85 -14.98
N VAL A 67 7.92 -3.11 -14.08
CA VAL A 67 7.82 -3.49 -12.66
C VAL A 67 6.62 -4.44 -12.48
N PRO A 68 6.73 -5.52 -11.68
CA PRO A 68 5.60 -6.42 -11.43
C PRO A 68 4.42 -5.71 -10.77
N LEU A 69 3.19 -6.11 -11.12
CA LEU A 69 1.94 -5.53 -10.59
C LEU A 69 1.89 -5.58 -9.05
N GLU A 70 2.49 -6.60 -8.45
CA GLU A 70 2.55 -6.83 -7.03
C GLU A 70 3.22 -5.68 -6.28
N GLU A 71 4.25 -5.07 -6.85
CA GLU A 71 4.94 -3.92 -6.23
C GLU A 71 4.06 -2.68 -6.20
N TYR A 72 3.33 -2.41 -7.29
CA TYR A 72 2.34 -1.33 -7.31
C TYR A 72 1.28 -1.53 -6.23
N LEU A 73 0.76 -2.76 -6.13
CA LEU A 73 -0.23 -3.09 -5.12
C LEU A 73 0.37 -3.05 -3.71
N PHE A 74 1.64 -3.41 -3.53
CA PHE A 74 2.35 -3.30 -2.26
C PHE A 74 2.41 -1.85 -1.77
N PHE A 75 2.91 -0.93 -2.63
CA PHE A 75 3.04 0.50 -2.30
C PHE A 75 1.70 1.22 -2.12
N ILE A 76 0.58 0.61 -2.50
CA ILE A 76 -0.76 1.15 -2.30
C ILE A 76 -1.43 0.52 -1.08
N VAL A 77 -1.50 -0.81 -1.02
CA VAL A 77 -2.29 -1.54 -0.03
C VAL A 77 -1.65 -1.47 1.36
N VAL A 78 -0.32 -1.56 1.46
CA VAL A 78 0.35 -1.55 2.77
C VAL A 78 0.19 -0.20 3.48
N PRO A 79 0.41 0.97 2.83
CA PRO A 79 0.13 2.25 3.46
C PRO A 79 -1.36 2.45 3.80
N ILE A 80 -2.29 1.99 2.97
CA ILE A 80 -3.73 2.04 3.30
C ILE A 80 -4.02 1.24 4.57
N ALA A 81 -3.45 0.04 4.71
CA ALA A 81 -3.62 -0.77 5.90
C ALA A 81 -3.08 -0.07 7.16
N ALA A 82 -1.93 0.62 7.05
CA ALA A 82 -1.38 1.43 8.13
C ALA A 82 -2.28 2.62 8.51
N LEU A 83 -2.91 3.27 7.52
CA LEU A 83 -3.90 4.33 7.77
C LEU A 83 -5.16 3.77 8.45
N MET A 84 -5.62 2.57 8.06
CA MET A 84 -6.78 1.95 8.70
C MET A 84 -6.51 1.59 10.16
N THR A 85 -5.32 1.08 10.48
CA THR A 85 -4.97 0.70 11.85
C THR A 85 -4.80 1.93 12.74
N ILE A 86 -4.13 2.99 12.29
CA ILE A 86 -3.98 4.21 13.09
C ILE A 86 -5.34 4.87 13.38
N GLU A 87 -6.22 4.96 12.38
CA GLU A 87 -7.56 5.53 12.55
C GLU A 87 -8.46 4.65 13.43
N ALA A 88 -8.29 3.33 13.38
CA ALA A 88 -8.98 2.41 14.29
C ALA A 88 -8.59 2.66 15.76
N VAL A 89 -7.29 2.88 16.03
CA VAL A 89 -6.83 3.23 17.37
C VAL A 89 -7.39 4.59 17.79
N ARG A 90 -7.33 5.62 16.94
CA ARG A 90 -7.91 6.93 17.25
C ARG A 90 -9.41 6.87 17.57
N LYS A 91 -10.14 6.00 16.86
CA LYS A 91 -11.58 5.85 17.06
C LYS A 91 -11.95 5.10 18.34
N THR A 92 -11.14 4.14 18.75
CA THR A 92 -11.36 3.33 19.96
C THR A 92 -10.76 3.99 21.22
N LYS A 93 -9.64 4.70 21.09
CA LYS A 93 -8.90 5.38 22.16
C LYS A 93 -8.96 6.89 21.95
N LYS A 94 -10.11 7.50 22.26
CA LYS A 94 -10.37 8.94 22.03
C LYS A 94 -9.42 9.89 22.76
N HIS A 95 -8.74 9.43 23.81
CA HIS A 95 -7.75 10.21 24.55
C HIS A 95 -6.37 10.27 23.86
N TRP A 96 -6.21 9.57 22.74
CA TRP A 96 -4.95 9.53 22.01
C TRP A 96 -4.89 10.69 21.01
N HIS A 97 -4.08 11.70 21.34
CA HIS A 97 -3.77 12.83 20.49
C HIS A 97 -2.41 12.58 19.81
N ILE A 98 -2.40 12.60 18.48
CA ILE A 98 -1.21 12.57 17.63
C ILE A 98 -1.02 13.99 17.09
#